data_AF-A0A133YML0-F1
#
_entry.id   AF-A0A133YML0-F1
#
_cell.length_a   1.000
_cell.length_b   1.000
_cell.length_c   1.000
_cell.angle_alpha   90.00
_cell.angle_beta   90.00
_cell.angle_gamma   90.00
#
_symmetry.space_group_name_H-M   'P 1'
#
loop_
_entity.id
_entity.type
_entity.pdbx_description
1 polymer ?
#
loop_
_entity_poly.entity_id
_entity_poly.type
_entity_poly.pdbx_seq_one_letter_code
_entity_poly.pdbx_strand_id
1 'polypeptide(L)'
;MKRNLLKDYAFMAIGIIFILFGLVIDKNFIRLYFVSYIFIIAGLCIFGHFVSNILKYISIKNIKGLERKIEIDKNDERNIMIMNKSKSKAYDLMTYLFMIVIIAFSFMNIDKLIIIVLLALYLIIQIYAIFCRFKFEREM
;
A
#
# COMPACT_ATOMS: atom_id res chain seq x y z
N MET A 1 20.84 -11.41 -4.86
CA MET A 1 19.41 -11.45 -4.45
C MET A 1 19.19 -12.06 -3.05
N LYS A 2 19.69 -13.28 -2.74
CA LYS A 2 19.44 -13.93 -1.42
C LYS A 2 19.87 -13.11 -0.18
N ARG A 3 20.96 -12.35 -0.24
CA ARG A 3 21.47 -11.53 0.88
C ARG A 3 20.56 -10.35 1.26
N ASN A 4 19.69 -9.90 0.36
CA ASN A 4 18.74 -8.82 0.63
C ASN A 4 17.44 -9.34 1.25
N LEU A 5 17.10 -10.62 1.06
CA LEU A 5 15.86 -11.19 1.61
C LEU A 5 15.88 -11.35 3.12
N LEU A 6 17.02 -11.75 3.70
CA LEU A 6 17.16 -11.81 5.16
C LEU A 6 16.93 -10.42 5.78
N LYS A 7 17.39 -9.36 5.09
CA LYS A 7 17.11 -7.98 5.49
C LYS A 7 15.63 -7.65 5.32
N ASP A 8 15.02 -8.02 4.20
CA ASP A 8 13.59 -7.78 3.96
C ASP A 8 12.69 -8.47 5.01
N TYR A 9 13.00 -9.73 5.37
CA TYR A 9 12.32 -10.43 6.47
C TYR A 9 12.58 -9.77 7.82
N ALA A 10 13.82 -9.33 8.10
CA ALA A 10 14.12 -8.62 9.34
C ALA A 10 13.36 -7.31 9.45
N PHE A 11 13.28 -6.52 8.37
CA PHE A 11 12.51 -5.27 8.36
C PHE A 11 11.00 -5.50 8.41
N MET A 12 10.49 -6.56 7.77
CA MET A 12 9.09 -6.97 7.94
C MET A 12 8.79 -7.29 9.41
N ALA A 13 9.67 -8.04 10.09
CA ALA A 13 9.53 -8.34 11.51
C ALA A 13 9.60 -7.07 12.38
N ILE A 14 10.51 -6.14 12.07
CA ILE A 14 10.59 -4.82 12.74
C ILE A 14 9.27 -4.05 12.58
N GLY A 15 8.67 -4.05 11.38
CA GLY A 15 7.37 -3.43 11.14
C GLY A 15 6.27 -4.03 12.03
N ILE A 16 6.21 -5.35 12.16
CA ILE A 16 5.27 -6.04 13.05
C ILE A 16 5.52 -5.69 14.52
N ILE A 17 6.79 -5.66 14.95
CA ILE A 17 7.16 -5.29 16.32
C ILE A 17 6.69 -3.87 16.63
N PHE A 18 6.83 -2.92 15.69
CA PHE A 18 6.38 -1.54 15.88
C PHE A 18 4.86 -1.45 16.01
N ILE A 19 4.10 -2.22 15.23
CA ILE A 19 2.64 -2.30 15.36
C ILE A 19 2.25 -2.84 16.74
N LEU A 20 2.83 -3.97 17.15
CA LEU A 20 2.54 -4.60 18.44
C LEU A 20 2.94 -3.68 19.61
N PHE A 21 4.08 -3.02 19.51
CA PHE A 21 4.57 -2.10 20.53
C PHE A 21 3.65 -0.88 20.66
N GLY A 22 3.21 -0.30 19.54
CA GLY A 22 2.22 0.77 19.52
C GLY A 22 0.91 0.36 20.20
N LEU A 23 0.37 -0.82 19.88
CA LEU A 23 -0.86 -1.35 20.50
C LEU A 23 -0.72 -1.58 22.01
N VAL A 24 0.45 -2.03 22.48
CA VAL A 24 0.72 -2.20 23.92
C VAL A 24 0.75 -0.85 24.63
N ILE A 25 1.36 0.17 24.03
CA ILE A 25 1.37 1.54 24.57
C ILE A 25 -0.05 2.10 24.63
N ASP A 26 -0.83 1.93 23.56
CA ASP A 26 -2.22 2.38 23.47
C ASP A 26 -3.07 1.86 24.65
N LYS A 27 -2.93 0.56 24.93
CA LYS A 27 -3.72 -0.13 25.96
C LYS A 27 -3.28 0.22 27.38
N ASN A 28 -1.99 0.42 27.61
CA ASN A 28 -1.44 0.57 28.97
C ASN A 28 -1.23 2.03 29.39
N PHE A 29 -1.09 2.97 28.45
CA PHE A 29 -0.70 4.35 28.74
C PHE A 29 -1.59 5.37 28.04
N ILE A 30 -2.66 5.77 28.74
CA ILE A 30 -3.68 6.75 28.30
C ILE A 30 -3.09 8.12 27.92
N ARG A 31 -1.87 8.48 28.35
CA ARG A 31 -1.27 9.79 28.01
C ARG A 31 -0.43 9.79 26.73
N LEU A 32 -0.18 8.62 26.14
CA LEU A 32 0.80 8.41 25.07
C LEU A 32 0.18 7.99 23.73
N TYR A 33 -1.13 8.25 23.52
CA TYR A 33 -1.86 7.87 22.31
C TYR A 33 -1.20 8.34 21.01
N PHE A 34 -0.70 9.58 20.97
CA PHE A 34 -0.03 10.12 19.77
C PHE A 34 1.23 9.31 19.40
N VAL A 35 2.01 8.91 20.41
CA VAL A 35 3.22 8.09 20.22
C VAL A 35 2.84 6.68 19.75
N SER A 36 1.81 6.09 20.38
CA SER A 36 1.23 4.80 19.96
C SER A 36 0.86 4.81 18.47
N TYR A 37 0.07 5.80 18.04
CA TYR A 37 -0.38 5.87 16.64
C TYR A 37 0.77 6.07 15.65
N ILE A 38 1.81 6.83 15.99
CA ILE A 38 3.00 6.96 15.14
C ILE A 38 3.68 5.60 14.95
N PHE A 39 3.86 4.82 16.01
CA PHE A 39 4.46 3.49 15.92
C PHE A 39 3.62 2.53 15.07
N ILE A 40 2.29 2.56 15.23
CA ILE A 40 1.38 1.74 14.43
C ILE A 40 1.47 2.11 12.94
N ILE A 41 1.39 3.40 12.62
CA ILE A 41 1.45 3.90 11.22
C ILE A 41 2.81 3.58 10.61
N ALA A 42 3.91 3.86 11.31
CA ALA A 42 5.26 3.55 10.84
C ALA A 42 5.45 2.05 10.60
N GLY A 43 4.95 1.22 11.53
CA GLY A 43 5.00 -0.22 11.42
C GLY A 43 4.22 -0.76 10.21
N LEU A 44 3.02 -0.23 9.94
CA LEU A 44 2.23 -0.58 8.75
C LEU A 44 2.94 -0.20 7.44
N CYS A 45 3.57 0.98 7.38
CA CYS A 45 4.33 1.43 6.21
C CYS A 45 5.53 0.53 5.92
N ILE A 46 6.33 0.23 6.96
CA ILE A 46 7.49 -0.66 6.85
C ILE A 46 7.02 -2.05 6.41
N PHE A 47 6.04 -2.61 7.11
CA PHE A 47 5.50 -3.94 6.82
C PHE A 47 5.03 -4.06 5.37
N GLY A 48 4.19 -3.12 4.90
CA GLY A 48 3.66 -3.14 3.54
C GLY A 48 4.75 -3.08 2.47
N HIS A 49 5.78 -2.24 2.66
CA HIS A 49 6.90 -2.12 1.73
C HIS A 49 7.69 -3.43 1.60
N PHE A 50 8.07 -4.05 2.72
CA PHE A 50 8.91 -5.24 2.70
C PHE A 50 8.15 -6.51 2.31
N VAL A 51 6.87 -6.62 2.64
CA VAL A 51 6.01 -7.71 2.13
C VAL A 51 5.96 -7.69 0.60
N SER A 52 5.84 -6.50 -0.01
CA SER A 52 5.86 -6.37 -1.47
C SER A 52 7.15 -6.90 -2.09
N ASN A 53 8.32 -6.58 -1.50
CA ASN A 53 9.62 -7.08 -1.96
C ASN A 53 9.73 -8.61 -1.87
N ILE A 54 9.24 -9.20 -0.77
CA ILE A 54 9.24 -10.65 -0.56
C ILE A 54 8.31 -11.35 -1.57
N LEU A 55 7.10 -10.84 -1.78
CA LEU A 55 6.16 -11.39 -2.77
C LEU A 55 6.76 -11.34 -4.18
N LYS A 56 7.43 -10.23 -4.53
CA LYS A 56 8.14 -10.07 -5.80
C LYS A 56 9.24 -11.12 -5.95
N TYR A 57 10.02 -11.38 -4.90
CA TYR A 57 11.00 -12.46 -4.91
C TYR A 57 10.37 -13.84 -5.11
N ILE A 58 9.30 -14.16 -4.38
CA ILE A 58 8.61 -15.46 -4.47
C ILE A 58 8.08 -15.70 -5.90
N SER A 59 7.57 -14.65 -6.55
CA SER A 59 7.08 -14.73 -7.93
C SER A 59 8.18 -15.03 -8.95
N ILE A 60 9.44 -14.75 -8.63
CA ILE A 60 10.54 -14.71 -9.59
C ILE A 60 11.59 -15.81 -9.30
N LYS A 61 11.66 -16.35 -8.07
CA LYS A 61 12.71 -17.27 -7.59
C LYS A 61 12.89 -18.56 -8.40
N ASN A 62 11.87 -19.02 -9.14
CA ASN A 62 11.90 -20.28 -9.89
C ASN A 62 12.28 -20.11 -11.37
N ILE A 63 12.58 -18.89 -11.82
CA ILE A 63 12.88 -18.58 -13.22
C ILE A 63 14.40 -18.67 -13.45
N LYS A 64 14.84 -19.62 -14.30
CA LYS A 64 16.24 -19.73 -14.75
C LYS A 64 16.58 -18.63 -15.77
N GLY A 65 17.77 -18.03 -15.72
CA GLY A 65 18.18 -16.95 -16.64
C GLY A 65 17.61 -15.56 -16.31
N LEU A 66 17.40 -15.32 -15.01
CA LEU A 66 16.56 -14.27 -14.46
C LEU A 66 16.81 -12.84 -14.96
N GLU A 67 18.07 -12.41 -15.02
CA GLU A 67 18.38 -11.00 -15.28
C GLU A 67 17.99 -10.59 -16.69
N ARG A 68 18.34 -11.42 -17.68
CA ARG A 68 17.98 -11.21 -19.08
C ARG A 68 16.48 -11.33 -19.30
N LYS A 69 15.82 -12.26 -18.59
CA LYS A 69 14.38 -12.44 -18.69
C LYS A 69 13.58 -11.32 -18.04
N ILE A 70 14.03 -10.76 -16.91
CA ILE A 70 13.42 -9.57 -16.30
C ILE A 70 13.54 -8.35 -17.22
N GLU A 71 14.68 -8.17 -17.87
CA GLU A 71 14.90 -7.03 -18.77
C GLU A 71 14.03 -7.12 -20.03
N ILE A 72 13.91 -8.32 -20.61
CA ILE A 72 12.98 -8.59 -21.71
C ILE A 72 11.53 -8.43 -21.24
N ASP A 73 11.15 -9.06 -20.13
CA ASP A 73 9.78 -9.06 -19.60
C ASP A 73 9.32 -7.66 -19.17
N LYS A 74 10.24 -6.78 -18.76
CA LYS A 74 9.92 -5.39 -18.38
C LYS A 74 9.55 -4.52 -19.58
N ASN A 75 10.12 -4.82 -20.74
CA ASN A 75 9.89 -4.09 -21.99
C ASN A 75 8.90 -4.81 -22.92
N ASP A 76 8.43 -6.01 -22.54
CA ASP A 76 7.39 -6.73 -23.26
C ASP A 76 6.03 -6.05 -23.06
N GLU A 77 5.42 -5.62 -24.16
CA GLU A 77 4.10 -4.99 -24.20
C GLU A 77 3.04 -5.80 -23.46
N ARG A 78 3.08 -7.14 -23.57
CA ARG A 78 2.11 -8.02 -22.92
C ARG A 78 2.23 -7.94 -21.40
N ASN A 79 3.44 -7.95 -20.86
CA ASN A 79 3.66 -7.86 -19.41
C ASN A 79 3.34 -6.47 -18.87
N ILE A 80 3.62 -5.42 -19.64
CA ILE A 80 3.19 -4.05 -19.32
C ILE A 80 1.66 -3.99 -19.24
N MET A 81 0.95 -4.59 -20.21
CA MET A 81 -0.51 -4.66 -20.21
C MET A 81 -1.06 -5.41 -18.99
N ILE A 82 -0.47 -6.55 -18.64
CA ILE A 82 -0.86 -7.34 -17.45
C ILE A 82 -0.64 -6.53 -16.17
N MET A 83 0.53 -5.89 -16.04
CA MET A 83 0.86 -5.05 -14.89
C MET A 83 -0.15 -3.89 -14.76
N ASN A 84 -0.41 -3.15 -15.84
CA ASN A 84 -1.35 -2.04 -15.82
C ASN A 84 -2.77 -2.52 -15.47
N LYS A 85 -3.22 -3.65 -16.02
CA LYS A 85 -4.51 -4.26 -15.70
C LYS A 85 -4.61 -4.68 -14.23
N SER A 86 -3.54 -5.23 -13.66
CA SER A 86 -3.50 -5.60 -12.24
C SER A 86 -3.59 -4.38 -11.32
N LYS A 87 -2.88 -3.28 -11.63
CA LYS A 87 -2.96 -2.02 -10.90
C LYS A 87 -4.34 -1.37 -10.99
N SER A 88 -4.96 -1.39 -12.16
CA SER A 88 -6.34 -0.91 -12.36
C SER A 88 -7.34 -1.69 -11.50
N LYS A 89 -7.29 -3.04 -11.51
CA LYS A 89 -8.16 -3.84 -10.64
C LYS A 89 -7.94 -3.58 -9.14
N ALA A 90 -6.68 -3.36 -8.73
CA ALA A 90 -6.37 -3.00 -7.35
C ALA A 90 -6.91 -1.61 -6.98
N TYR A 91 -6.86 -0.64 -7.91
CA TYR A 91 -7.44 0.68 -7.75
C TYR A 91 -8.97 0.64 -7.63
N ASP A 92 -9.64 -0.17 -8.43
CA ASP A 92 -11.10 -0.36 -8.34
C ASP A 92 -11.49 -0.91 -6.95
N LEU A 93 -10.77 -1.94 -6.48
CA LEU A 93 -10.97 -2.48 -5.13
C LEU A 93 -10.70 -1.44 -4.04
N MET A 94 -9.60 -0.68 -4.15
CA MET A 94 -9.24 0.38 -3.21
C MET A 94 -10.35 1.44 -3.11
N THR A 95 -10.95 1.82 -4.24
CA THR A 95 -12.07 2.78 -4.29
C THR A 95 -13.26 2.29 -3.47
N TYR A 96 -13.66 1.03 -3.63
CA TYR A 96 -14.75 0.44 -2.83
C TYR A 96 -14.40 0.37 -1.34
N LEU A 97 -13.17 -0.05 -1.00
CA LEU A 97 -12.71 -0.12 0.39
C LEU A 97 -12.70 1.25 1.07
N PHE A 98 -12.26 2.31 0.38
CA PHE A 98 -12.31 3.67 0.90
C PHE A 98 -13.74 4.10 1.22
N MET A 99 -14.70 3.79 0.33
CA MET A 99 -16.11 4.11 0.56
C MET A 99 -16.66 3.39 1.79
N ILE A 100 -16.34 2.10 1.96
CA ILE A 100 -16.74 1.31 3.13
C ILE A 100 -16.19 1.94 4.42
N VAL A 101 -14.91 2.35 4.44
CA VAL A 101 -14.29 2.98 5.62
C VAL A 101 -14.94 4.32 5.94
N ILE A 102 -15.22 5.17 4.94
CA ILE A 102 -15.91 6.45 5.14
C ILE A 102 -17.30 6.24 5.76
N ILE A 103 -18.07 5.29 5.23
CA ILE A 103 -19.41 4.95 5.76
C ILE A 103 -19.30 4.42 7.19
N ALA A 104 -18.37 3.50 7.46
CA ALA A 104 -18.15 2.96 8.79
C ALA A 104 -17.80 4.06 9.81
N PHE A 105 -16.90 4.97 9.44
CA PHE A 105 -16.51 6.11 10.29
C PHE A 105 -17.66 7.09 10.52
N SER A 106 -18.54 7.27 9.54
CA SER A 106 -19.76 8.06 9.71
C SER A 106 -20.73 7.44 10.72
N PHE A 107 -20.79 6.11 10.83
CA PHE A 107 -21.60 5.43 11.84
C PHE A 107 -20.96 5.43 13.24
N MET A 108 -19.63 5.53 13.31
CA MET A 108 -18.89 5.52 14.57
C MET A 108 -18.90 6.86 15.33
N ASN A 109 -19.69 7.85 14.91
CA ASN A 109 -19.76 9.19 15.52
C ASN A 109 -18.39 9.86 15.69
N ILE A 110 -17.46 9.61 14.76
CA ILE A 110 -16.15 10.26 14.72
C ILE A 110 -16.34 11.75 14.37
N ASP A 111 -15.38 12.59 14.73
CA ASP A 111 -15.38 14.02 14.39
C ASP A 111 -15.66 14.23 12.89
N LYS A 112 -16.67 15.06 12.60
CA LYS A 112 -17.12 15.38 11.25
C LYS A 112 -16.00 15.97 10.40
N LEU A 113 -15.07 16.72 11.01
CA LEU A 113 -13.91 17.26 10.30
C LEU A 113 -13.03 16.16 9.72
N ILE A 114 -12.83 15.05 10.46
CA ILE A 114 -12.04 13.90 10.00
C ILE A 114 -12.71 13.23 8.80
N ILE A 115 -14.03 13.08 8.85
CA ILE A 115 -14.83 12.49 7.75
C ILE A 115 -14.74 13.37 6.50
N ILE A 116 -14.85 14.70 6.65
CA ILE A 116 -14.74 15.67 5.55
C ILE A 116 -13.34 15.61 4.91
N VAL A 117 -12.28 15.55 5.73
CA VAL A 117 -10.90 15.43 5.23
C VAL A 117 -10.71 14.11 4.47
N LEU A 118 -11.25 13.01 4.97
CA LEU A 118 -11.17 11.70 4.31
C LEU A 118 -11.91 11.71 2.96
N LEU A 119 -13.09 12.32 2.90
CA LEU A 119 -13.85 12.53 1.66
C LEU A 119 -13.09 13.42 0.67
N ALA A 120 -12.46 14.49 1.14
CA ALA A 120 -11.66 15.38 0.29
C ALA A 120 -10.48 14.63 -0.35
N LEU A 121 -9.75 13.84 0.43
CA LEU A 121 -8.66 13.00 -0.09
C LEU A 121 -9.16 11.98 -1.12
N TYR A 122 -10.29 11.32 -0.84
CA TYR A 122 -10.93 10.41 -1.79
C TYR A 122 -11.25 11.12 -3.12
N LEU A 123 -11.89 12.30 -3.07
CA LEU A 123 -12.23 13.07 -4.27
C LEU A 123 -10.99 13.53 -5.04
N ILE A 124 -9.93 13.97 -4.36
CA ILE A 124 -8.66 14.35 -5.01
C ILE A 124 -8.10 13.17 -5.82
N ILE A 125 -8.11 11.97 -5.26
CA ILE A 125 -7.63 10.76 -5.94
C ILE A 125 -8.49 10.45 -7.18
N GLN A 126 -9.82 10.58 -7.08
CA GLN A 126 -10.73 10.35 -8.21
C GLN A 126 -10.55 11.39 -9.32
N ILE A 127 -10.46 12.67 -8.96
CA ILE A 127 -10.19 13.77 -9.91
C ILE A 127 -8.85 13.56 -10.60
N TYR A 128 -7.82 13.19 -9.85
CA TYR A 128 -6.49 12.91 -10.43
C TYR A 128 -6.53 11.73 -11.41
N ALA A 129 -7.28 10.67 -11.10
CA ALA A 129 -7.45 9.54 -12.02
C ALA A 129 -8.15 9.95 -13.33
N ILE A 130 -9.19 10.79 -13.24
CA ILE A 130 -9.88 11.35 -14.42
C ILE A 130 -8.93 12.25 -15.22
N PHE A 131 -8.17 13.12 -14.56
CA PHE A 131 -7.17 13.97 -15.19
C PHE A 131 -6.11 13.13 -15.93
N CYS A 132 -5.57 12.11 -15.28
CA CYS A 132 -4.62 11.19 -15.89
C CYS A 132 -5.22 10.49 -17.11
N ARG A 133 -6.47 10.05 -17.05
CA ARG A 133 -7.17 9.44 -18.18
C ARG A 133 -7.22 10.40 -19.38
N PHE A 134 -7.69 11.63 -19.19
CA PHE A 134 -7.75 12.61 -20.28
C PHE A 134 -6.37 12.99 -20.83
N LYS A 135 -5.37 13.07 -19.95
CA LYS A 135 -3.98 13.30 -20.37
C LYS A 135 -3.49 12.17 -21.28
N PHE A 136 -3.69 10.92 -20.88
CA PHE A 136 -3.24 9.76 -21.63
C PHE A 136 -4.02 9.52 -22.92
N GLU A 137 -5.32 9.81 -22.95
CA GLU A 137 -6.14 9.79 -24.19
C GLU A 137 -5.67 10.81 -25.24
N ARG A 138 -4.90 11.83 -24.85
CA ARG A 138 -4.34 12.84 -25.78
C ARG A 138 -2.90 12.53 -26.20
N GLU A 139 -2.15 11.82 -25.36
CA GLU A 139 -0.73 11.50 -25.59
C GLU A 139 -0.53 10.20 -26.37
N MET A 140 -1.48 9.26 -26.27
CA MET A 140 -1.50 7.96 -26.95
C MET A 140 -2.59 7.91 -28.02
#